data_AF-A0A1B6JG92-F1
#
_entry.id   AF-A0A1B6JG92-F1
#
_cell.length_a   1.000
_cell.length_b   1.000
_cell.length_c   1.000
_cell.angle_alpha   90.00
_cell.angle_beta   90.00
_cell.angle_gamma   90.00
#
_symmetry.space_group_name_H-M   'P 1'
#
loop_
_entity.id
_entity.type
_entity.pdbx_description
1 polymer ?
#
loop_
_entity_poly.entity_id
_entity_poly.type
_entity_poly.pdbx_seq_one_letter_code
_entity_poly.pdbx_strand_id
1 'polypeptide(L)'
;GTCQDGRCVNTDGSFYCVCNPGFIPTQDRKNCIDARQGNCFTSVTSGGICHNELSMRLSRRDCCCGMNMGQAWGDDCDLCPRSGEDGYKKLCGGGGVNGGGPPMAIDE
;
A
#
# COMPACT_ATOMS: atom_id res chain seq x y z
N GLY A 1 -8.66 10.89 2.44
CA GLY A 1 -8.58 12.36 2.45
C GLY A 1 -7.52 12.77 1.45
N THR A 2 -7.67 13.94 0.84
CA THR A 2 -6.69 14.50 -0.11
C THR A 2 -5.32 14.66 0.54
N CYS A 3 -4.24 14.25 -0.13
CA CYS A 3 -2.87 14.23 0.41
C CYS A 3 -2.72 13.56 1.79
N GLN A 4 -3.49 12.49 2.06
CA GLN A 4 -3.21 11.66 3.24
C GLN A 4 -1.78 11.10 3.13
N ASP A 5 -1.03 11.12 4.22
CA ASP A 5 0.39 10.69 4.29
C ASP A 5 1.37 11.56 3.46
N GLY A 6 1.05 12.84 3.32
CA GLY A 6 1.94 13.82 2.71
C GLY A 6 1.57 15.27 3.03
N ARG A 7 2.25 16.20 2.36
CA ARG A 7 2.01 17.65 2.41
C ARG A 7 1.43 18.13 1.09
N CYS A 8 0.35 18.90 1.16
CA CYS A 8 -0.20 19.60 0.00
C CYS A 8 0.67 20.81 -0.37
N VAL A 9 0.97 20.97 -1.66
CA VAL A 9 1.62 22.14 -2.24
C VAL A 9 0.66 22.76 -3.26
N ASN A 10 0.20 23.98 -2.97
CA ASN A 10 -0.70 24.71 -3.86
C ASN A 10 0.08 25.27 -5.06
N THR A 11 -0.56 25.27 -6.22
CA THR A 11 -0.08 25.91 -7.45
C THR A 11 -1.16 26.85 -7.97
N ASP A 12 -0.84 27.70 -8.96
CA ASP A 12 -1.86 28.51 -9.61
C ASP A 12 -2.94 27.61 -10.22
N GLY A 13 -4.18 27.74 -9.73
CA GLY A 13 -5.34 26.93 -10.14
C GLY A 13 -5.34 25.44 -9.75
N SER A 14 -4.37 24.93 -8.97
CA SER A 14 -4.31 23.50 -8.62
C SER A 14 -3.49 23.24 -7.35
N PHE A 15 -3.14 21.97 -7.11
CA PHE A 15 -2.27 21.52 -6.03
C PHE A 15 -1.63 20.18 -6.38
N TYR A 16 -0.57 19.79 -5.70
CA TYR A 16 -0.04 18.43 -5.72
C TYR A 16 0.45 18.02 -4.33
N CYS A 17 0.53 16.72 -4.08
CA CYS A 17 1.04 16.18 -2.82
C CYS A 17 2.53 15.86 -2.93
N VAL A 18 3.27 16.25 -1.91
CA VAL A 18 4.61 15.76 -1.62
C VAL A 18 4.47 14.72 -0.51
N CYS A 19 4.73 13.45 -0.83
CA CYS A 19 4.49 12.34 0.08
C CYS A 19 5.59 12.19 1.13
N ASN A 20 5.22 11.66 2.30
CA ASN A 20 6.17 11.34 3.36
C ASN A 20 7.11 10.19 2.94
N PRO A 21 8.26 10.02 3.60
CA PRO A 21 9.16 8.90 3.32
C PRO A 21 8.46 7.55 3.35
N GLY A 22 8.72 6.71 2.35
CA GLY A 22 8.05 5.42 2.18
C GLY A 22 6.69 5.48 1.47
N PHE A 23 6.19 6.68 1.15
CA PHE A 23 4.99 6.86 0.35
C PHE A 23 5.34 7.47 -1.01
N ILE A 24 4.58 7.10 -2.03
CA ILE A 24 4.75 7.61 -3.40
C ILE A 24 3.48 8.33 -3.86
N PRO A 25 3.61 9.42 -4.65
CA PRO A 25 2.44 10.11 -5.17
C PRO A 25 1.70 9.24 -6.19
N THR A 26 0.37 9.38 -6.24
CA THR A 26 -0.44 8.83 -7.33
C THR A 26 -0.09 9.49 -8.67
N GLN A 27 -0.53 8.89 -9.79
CA GLN A 27 -0.27 9.42 -11.13
C GLN A 27 -0.76 10.87 -11.31
N ASP A 28 -1.93 11.19 -10.74
CA ASP A 28 -2.51 12.54 -10.68
C ASP A 28 -1.86 13.46 -9.63
N ARG A 29 -0.98 12.90 -8.78
CA ARG A 29 -0.28 13.55 -7.66
C ARG A 29 -1.21 14.20 -6.64
N LYS A 30 -2.47 13.76 -6.51
CA LYS A 30 -3.43 14.29 -5.51
C LYS A 30 -3.51 13.42 -4.25
N ASN A 31 -2.85 12.26 -4.24
CA ASN A 31 -2.80 11.36 -3.08
C ASN A 31 -1.43 10.68 -2.96
N CYS A 32 -1.19 10.04 -1.82
CA CYS A 32 -0.01 9.23 -1.56
C CYS A 32 -0.41 7.76 -1.35
N ILE A 33 0.38 6.85 -1.89
CA ILE A 33 0.23 5.40 -1.74
C ILE A 33 1.37 4.91 -0.85
N ASP A 34 1.03 4.06 0.13
CA ASP A 34 2.01 3.39 0.97
C ASP A 34 2.83 2.41 0.12
N ALA A 35 4.12 2.72 -0.06
CA ALA A 35 5.10 1.91 -0.77
C ALA A 35 6.21 1.40 0.18
N ARG A 36 5.98 1.48 1.49
CA ARG A 36 6.90 0.94 2.49
C ARG A 36 7.01 -0.56 2.30
N GLN A 37 8.20 -1.08 2.52
CA GLN A 37 8.50 -2.51 2.43
C GLN A 37 8.73 -3.07 3.83
N GLY A 38 7.95 -4.07 4.22
CA GLY A 38 7.96 -4.68 5.53
C GLY A 38 7.84 -6.20 5.47
N ASN A 39 8.06 -6.84 6.62
CA ASN A 39 7.88 -8.28 6.76
C ASN A 39 6.39 -8.61 6.63
N CYS A 40 6.07 -9.74 5.98
CA CYS A 40 4.70 -10.20 5.83
C CYS A 40 4.54 -11.51 6.59
N PHE A 41 3.50 -11.60 7.41
CA PHE A 41 3.26 -12.75 8.27
C PHE A 41 1.98 -13.44 7.85
N THR A 42 2.04 -14.76 7.66
CA THR A 42 0.88 -15.55 7.21
C THR A 42 0.01 -16.02 8.38
N SER A 43 0.47 -15.91 9.62
CA SER A 43 -0.26 -16.30 10.81
C SER A 43 -0.10 -15.30 11.96
N VAL A 44 -1.19 -15.02 12.66
CA VAL A 44 -1.19 -14.24 13.91
C VAL A 44 -1.94 -14.99 15.00
N THR A 45 -1.36 -15.06 16.20
CA THR A 45 -2.01 -15.66 17.37
C THR A 45 -3.03 -14.73 18.00
N SER A 46 -3.93 -15.25 18.85
CA SER A 46 -4.91 -14.44 19.60
C SER A 46 -4.27 -13.37 20.49
N GLY A 47 -2.98 -13.50 20.84
CA GLY A 47 -2.21 -12.51 21.59
C GLY A 47 -1.55 -11.43 20.73
N GLY A 48 -1.78 -11.41 19.42
CA GLY A 48 -1.19 -10.44 18.49
C GLY A 48 0.25 -10.75 18.09
N ILE A 49 0.73 -11.98 18.31
CA ILE A 49 2.10 -12.37 17.93
C ILE A 49 2.10 -12.87 16.48
N CYS A 50 2.97 -12.27 15.67
CA CYS A 50 3.20 -12.63 14.28
C CYS A 50 4.06 -13.89 14.13
N HIS A 51 3.66 -14.78 13.22
CA HIS A 51 4.37 -16.00 12.88
C HIS A 51 4.42 -16.22 11.37
N ASN A 52 5.27 -17.17 10.95
CA ASN A 52 5.41 -17.59 9.56
C ASN A 52 5.68 -16.39 8.63
N GLU A 53 6.76 -15.68 8.94
CA GLU A 53 7.30 -14.60 8.12
C GLU A 53 7.65 -15.11 6.72
N LEU A 54 7.23 -14.38 5.68
CA LEU A 54 7.65 -14.63 4.31
C LEU A 54 9.06 -14.10 4.09
N SER A 55 9.87 -14.84 3.32
CA SER A 55 11.27 -14.48 3.04
C SER A 55 11.48 -13.18 2.25
N MET A 56 10.40 -12.59 1.70
CA MET A 56 10.46 -11.35 0.92
C MET A 56 9.74 -10.22 1.65
N ARG A 57 10.32 -9.01 1.58
CA ARG A 57 9.68 -7.79 2.07
C ARG A 57 8.66 -7.33 1.03
N LEU A 58 7.42 -7.12 1.47
CA LEU A 58 6.29 -6.75 0.61
C LEU A 58 5.76 -5.38 1.01
N SER A 59 4.99 -4.74 0.13
CA SER A 59 4.17 -3.60 0.55
C SER A 59 3.01 -4.08 1.44
N ARG A 60 2.47 -3.19 2.28
CA ARG A 60 1.31 -3.51 3.12
C ARG A 60 0.12 -3.99 2.29
N ARG A 61 -0.05 -3.39 1.10
CA ARG A 61 -1.07 -3.80 0.13
C ARG A 61 -0.80 -5.22 -0.35
N ASP A 62 0.39 -5.51 -0.85
CA ASP A 62 0.68 -6.82 -1.44
C ASP A 62 0.56 -7.95 -0.41
N CYS A 63 1.01 -7.70 0.82
CA CYS A 63 0.86 -8.64 1.93
C CYS A 63 -0.62 -8.90 2.31
N CYS A 64 -1.39 -7.83 2.52
CA CYS A 64 -2.74 -7.96 3.08
C CYS A 64 -3.85 -8.19 2.04
N CYS A 65 -3.62 -7.86 0.77
CA CYS A 65 -4.66 -7.92 -0.27
C CYS A 65 -4.59 -9.18 -1.13
N GLY A 66 -3.54 -10.00 -0.99
CA GLY A 66 -3.48 -11.32 -1.62
C GLY A 66 -4.46 -12.29 -0.96
N MET A 67 -5.15 -13.12 -1.76
CA MET A 67 -6.08 -14.13 -1.24
C MET A 67 -5.34 -15.12 -0.32
N ASN A 68 -5.59 -15.03 0.99
CA ASN A 68 -4.92 -15.81 2.05
C ASN A 68 -3.40 -15.62 2.12
N MET A 69 -2.87 -14.48 1.66
CA MET A 69 -1.42 -14.26 1.62
C MET A 69 -0.85 -13.81 2.98
N GLY A 70 -1.44 -12.79 3.61
CA GLY A 70 -0.92 -12.20 4.85
C GLY A 70 -1.99 -11.86 5.87
N GLN A 71 -1.65 -12.03 7.14
CA GLN A 71 -2.47 -11.68 8.31
C GLN A 71 -1.93 -10.49 9.09
N ALA A 72 -0.63 -10.19 8.95
CA ALA A 72 -0.02 -9.00 9.50
C ALA A 72 1.20 -8.57 8.67
N TRP A 73 1.57 -7.30 8.81
CA TRP A 73 2.61 -6.66 8.00
C TRP A 73 3.46 -5.70 8.83
N GLY A 74 4.74 -5.56 8.46
CA GLY A 74 5.67 -4.60 9.03
C GLY A 74 6.39 -5.11 10.27
N ASP A 75 7.46 -4.40 10.66
CA ASP A 75 8.30 -4.76 11.80
C ASP A 75 7.54 -4.70 13.15
N ASP A 76 6.49 -3.87 13.22
CA ASP A 76 5.58 -3.73 14.38
C ASP A 76 4.40 -4.72 14.39
N CYS A 77 4.33 -5.68 13.46
CA CYS A 77 3.25 -6.67 13.38
C CYS A 77 1.83 -6.03 13.25
N ASP A 78 1.68 -5.05 12.36
CA ASP A 78 0.39 -4.41 12.09
C ASP A 78 -0.59 -5.42 11.46
N LEU A 79 -1.74 -5.64 12.11
CA LEU A 79 -2.75 -6.56 11.58
C LEU A 79 -3.28 -6.10 10.22
N CYS A 80 -3.42 -7.07 9.32
CA CYS A 80 -4.10 -6.87 8.06
C CYS A 80 -5.61 -6.68 8.32
N PRO A 81 -6.27 -5.72 7.66
CA PRO A 81 -7.71 -5.52 7.80
C PRO A 81 -8.46 -6.74 7.24
N ARG A 82 -9.61 -7.09 7.82
CA ARG A 82 -10.37 -8.27 7.35
C ARG A 82 -11.11 -7.99 6.06
N SER A 83 -11.21 -9.01 5.20
CA SER A 83 -12.01 -8.97 3.97
C SER A 83 -13.46 -8.54 4.28
N GLY A 84 -13.87 -7.41 3.70
CA GLY A 84 -15.21 -6.83 3.87
C GLY A 84 -15.25 -5.59 4.76
N GLU A 85 -14.25 -5.37 5.60
CA GLU A 85 -14.12 -4.14 6.40
C GLU A 85 -13.74 -2.95 5.51
N ASP A 86 -14.13 -1.73 5.92
CA ASP A 86 -13.78 -0.51 5.19
C ASP A 86 -12.26 -0.29 5.11
N GLY A 87 -11.52 -0.75 6.11
CA GLY A 87 -10.05 -0.77 6.08
C GLY A 87 -9.50 -1.61 4.93
N TYR A 88 -10.07 -2.79 4.67
CA TYR A 88 -9.66 -3.65 3.58
C TYR A 88 -10.03 -3.04 2.22
N LYS A 89 -11.25 -2.50 2.09
CA LYS A 89 -11.67 -1.81 0.87
C LYS A 89 -10.79 -0.60 0.57
N LYS A 90 -10.36 0.14 1.58
CA LYS A 90 -9.47 1.30 1.39
C LYS A 90 -8.06 0.87 0.97
N LEU A 91 -7.51 -0.18 1.57
CA LEU A 91 -6.17 -0.68 1.27
C LEU A 91 -6.09 -1.39 -0.09
N CYS A 92 -7.06 -2.26 -0.36
CA CYS A 92 -7.10 -3.19 -1.49
C CYS A 92 -8.01 -2.75 -2.64
N GLY A 93 -9.01 -1.92 -2.38
CA GLY A 93 -9.93 -1.39 -3.39
C GLY A 93 -9.35 -0.26 -4.23
N GLY A 94 -8.15 0.24 -3.91
CA GLY A 94 -7.44 1.27 -4.67
C GLY A 94 -6.56 0.71 -5.80
N GLY A 95 -6.94 -0.42 -6.39
CA GLY A 95 -6.21 -1.16 -7.41
C GLY A 95 -6.94 -1.25 -8.76
N GLY A 96 -7.76 -0.27 -9.11
CA GLY A 96 -8.22 -0.07 -10.49
C GLY A 96 -7.15 0.62 -11.33
N VAL A 97 -5.95 0.03 -11.42
CA VAL A 97 -5.16 0.23 -12.64
C VAL A 97 -5.87 -0.61 -13.69
N ASN A 98 -6.40 0.06 -14.72
CA ASN A 98 -6.47 -0.56 -16.03
C ASN A 98 -5.11 -1.23 -16.28
N GLY A 99 -5.11 -2.48 -16.74
CA GLY A 99 -3.90 -3.26 -17.04
C GLY A 99 -3.04 -2.63 -18.15
N GLY A 100 -2.46 -1.47 -17.89
CA GLY A 100 -1.37 -0.88 -18.62
C GLY A 100 -0.12 -1.12 -17.81
N GLY A 101 0.54 -2.25 -18.09
CA GLY A 101 1.98 -2.31 -17.88
C GLY A 101 2.66 -1.14 -18.61
N PRO A 102 3.91 -0.81 -18.28
CA PRO A 102 4.65 0.15 -19.10
C PRO A 102 4.57 -0.32 -20.56
N PRO A 103 4.35 0.55 -21.55
CA PRO A 103 4.72 0.17 -22.91
C PRO A 103 6.19 -0.23 -22.84
N MET A 104 6.49 -1.49 -23.14
CA MET A 104 7.86 -1.85 -23.47
C MET A 104 8.27 -0.90 -24.58
N ALA A 105 9.18 0.02 -24.28
CA ALA A 105 9.91 0.73 -25.30
C ALA A 105 10.66 -0.34 -26.09
N ILE A 106 10.15 -0.68 -27.26
CA ILE A 106 10.99 -1.17 -28.34
C ILE A 106 11.80 0.05 -28.78
N ASP A 107 13.02 0.13 -28.26
CA ASP A 107 14.07 0.99 -28.79
C ASP A 107 14.40 0.47 -30.21
N GLU A 108 14.19 1.36 -31.19
CA GLU A 108 14.51 1.34 -32.64
C GLU A 108 14.47 0.02 -33.43
#